data_AF-A0A818WQ72-F1
#
_entry.id   AF-A0A818WQ72-F1
#
_cell.length_a   1.000
_cell.length_b   1.000
_cell.length_c   1.000
_cell.angle_alpha   90.00
_cell.angle_beta   90.00
_cell.angle_gamma   90.00
#
_symmetry.space_group_name_H-M   'P 1'
#
loop_
_entity.id
_entity.type
_entity.pdbx_description
1 polymer ?
#
loop_
_entity_poly.entity_id
_entity_poly.type
_entity_poly.pdbx_seq_one_letter_code
_entity_poly.pdbx_strand_id
1 'polypeptide(L)'
;MITRRQRIRLFASREQLKMLLGADTILMDETFSTYPSMFDQVYTILAVKYDQSFPCVFGLLPNRLKTTYHFMFQELKSIAMQMQLNFTPKSIM
;
A
#
# COMPACT_ATOMS: atom_id res chain seq x y z
N MET A 1 -19.60 -12.53 -21.14
CA MET A 1 -18.82 -11.28 -20.90
C MET A 1 -18.37 -11.32 -19.44
N ILE A 2 -17.12 -11.69 -19.17
CA ILE A 2 -16.61 -11.82 -17.80
C ILE A 2 -16.33 -10.42 -17.28
N THR A 3 -17.16 -9.91 -16.37
CA THR A 3 -16.94 -8.64 -15.68
C THR A 3 -15.69 -8.80 -14.79
N ARG A 4 -14.52 -8.34 -15.29
CA ARG A 4 -13.24 -8.32 -14.57
C ARG A 4 -13.39 -7.52 -13.28
N ARG A 5 -13.72 -8.19 -12.17
CA ARG A 5 -13.86 -7.57 -10.84
C ARG A 5 -12.56 -6.85 -10.44
N GLN A 6 -12.73 -5.74 -9.73
CA GLN A 6 -11.73 -4.82 -9.20
C GLN A 6 -10.68 -5.55 -8.33
N ARG A 7 -9.59 -6.05 -8.93
CA ARG A 7 -8.53 -6.78 -8.21
C ARG A 7 -7.47 -5.80 -7.73
N ILE A 8 -7.17 -5.83 -6.43
CA ILE A 8 -6.01 -5.16 -5.82
C ILE A 8 -4.93 -6.22 -5.60
N ARG A 9 -3.67 -5.89 -5.90
CA ARG A 9 -2.51 -6.74 -5.58
C ARG A 9 -1.49 -5.93 -4.80
N LEU A 10 -1.15 -6.39 -3.60
CA LEU A 10 -0.12 -5.81 -2.76
C LEU A 10 1.12 -6.69 -2.76
N PHE A 11 2.29 -6.07 -2.91
CA PHE A 11 3.59 -6.71 -2.88
C PHE A 11 4.43 -6.06 -1.78
N ALA A 12 4.90 -6.89 -0.84
CA ALA A 12 5.82 -6.51 0.21
C ALA A 12 6.49 -7.75 0.79
N SER A 13 7.75 -7.63 1.20
CA SER A 13 8.38 -8.61 2.09
C SER A 13 7.88 -8.43 3.53
N ARG A 14 8.11 -9.45 4.36
CA ARG A 14 7.76 -9.38 5.78
C ARG A 14 8.53 -8.28 6.51
N GLU A 15 9.77 -8.04 6.12
CA GLU A 15 10.66 -7.02 6.65
C GLU A 15 10.17 -5.61 6.30
N GLN A 16 9.76 -5.41 5.03
CA GLN A 16 9.15 -4.16 4.60
C GLN A 16 7.83 -3.89 5.32
N LEU A 17 6.99 -4.92 5.52
CA LEU A 17 5.76 -4.77 6.31
C LEU A 17 6.06 -4.36 7.75
N LYS A 18 7.02 -5.02 8.42
CA LYS A 18 7.45 -4.61 9.77
C LYS A 18 7.93 -3.16 9.81
N MET A 19 8.71 -2.75 8.80
CA MET A 19 9.20 -1.38 8.69
C MET A 19 8.06 -0.37 8.54
N LEU A 20 7.12 -0.64 7.63
CA LEU A 20 5.97 0.22 7.38
C LEU A 20 5.05 0.32 8.59
N LEU A 21 4.70 -0.82 9.19
CA LEU A 21 3.75 -0.89 10.30
C LEU A 21 4.31 -0.24 11.57
N GLY A 22 5.63 -0.24 11.75
CA GLY A 22 6.31 0.43 12.86
C GLY A 22 6.75 1.87 12.58
N ALA A 23 6.42 2.44 11.42
CA ALA A 23 6.82 3.81 11.08
C ALA A 23 5.88 4.85 11.70
N ASP A 24 6.45 5.92 12.25
CA ASP A 24 5.69 7.07 12.75
C ASP A 24 5.11 7.90 11.60
N THR A 25 5.82 7.98 10.47
CA THR A 25 5.39 8.72 9.29
C THR A 25 5.38 7.79 8.09
N ILE A 26 4.30 7.83 7.32
CA ILE A 26 4.19 7.16 6.03
C ILE A 26 3.96 8.19 4.92
N LEU A 27 4.56 7.94 3.77
CA LEU A 27 4.35 8.72 2.55
C LEU A 27 3.69 7.81 1.51
N MET A 28 2.91 8.40 0.61
CA MET A 28 2.26 7.64 -0.45
C MET A 28 2.38 8.36 -1.78
N ASP A 29 2.70 7.61 -2.83
CA ASP A 29 2.89 8.19 -4.16
C ASP A 29 2.43 7.24 -5.26
N GLU A 30 1.97 7.82 -6.36
CA GLU A 30 1.66 7.13 -7.60
C GLU A 30 2.89 7.16 -8.51
N THR A 31 3.71 6.13 -8.43
CA THR A 31 5.10 6.23 -8.91
C THR A 31 5.26 5.94 -10.41
N PHE A 32 4.31 5.28 -11.07
CA PHE A 32 4.50 4.81 -12.46
C PHE A 32 3.33 5.15 -13.39
N SER A 33 3.65 5.79 -14.51
CA SER A 33 2.74 5.98 -15.66
C SER A 33 2.56 4.72 -16.50
N THR A 34 3.35 3.66 -16.23
CA THR A 34 3.28 2.38 -16.91
C THR A 34 2.76 1.31 -15.97
N TYR A 35 1.68 0.66 -16.34
CA TYR A 35 1.02 -0.40 -15.58
C TYR A 35 0.42 -1.45 -16.54
N PRO A 36 0.25 -2.71 -16.10
CA PRO A 36 -0.41 -3.71 -16.94
C PRO A 36 -1.84 -3.29 -17.25
N SER A 37 -2.36 -3.63 -18.43
CA SER A 37 -3.69 -3.22 -18.93
C SER A 37 -4.89 -3.62 -18.07
N MET A 38 -4.69 -4.36 -16.98
CA MET A 38 -5.73 -4.71 -16.01
C MET A 38 -5.76 -3.77 -14.79
N PHE A 39 -4.84 -2.83 -14.71
CA PHE A 39 -4.66 -1.87 -13.63
C PHE A 39 -4.57 -0.45 -14.21
N ASP A 40 -4.73 0.55 -13.35
CA ASP A 40 -4.74 1.98 -13.73
C ASP A 40 -3.60 2.77 -13.07
N GLN A 41 -2.92 2.13 -12.11
CA GLN A 41 -1.81 2.73 -11.37
C GLN A 41 -0.98 1.67 -10.64
N VAL A 42 0.27 2.03 -10.40
CA VAL A 42 1.11 1.43 -9.37
C VAL A 42 1.19 2.43 -8.21
N TYR A 43 0.76 2.00 -7.03
CA TYR A 43 0.71 2.79 -5.82
C TYR A 43 1.82 2.35 -4.87
N THR A 44 2.63 3.28 -4.37
CA THR A 44 3.75 2.97 -3.47
C THR A 44 3.50 3.59 -2.11
N ILE A 45 3.67 2.79 -1.04
CA ILE A 45 3.66 3.27 0.34
C ILE A 45 5.07 3.19 0.89
N LEU A 46 5.56 4.32 1.38
CA LEU A 46 6.89 4.47 1.93
C LEU A 46 6.82 4.67 3.45
N ALA A 47 7.74 4.03 4.15
CA ALA A 47 8.00 4.29 5.55
C ALA A 47 9.08 5.37 5.67
N VAL A 48 8.88 6.38 6.53
CA VAL A 48 9.96 7.28 6.91
C VAL A 48 10.63 6.74 8.16
N LYS A 49 11.93 6.46 8.05
CA LYS A 49 12.76 6.00 9.17
C LYS A 49 14.15 6.58 9.03
N TYR A 50 14.74 7.05 10.14
CA TYR A 50 16.08 7.67 10.12
C TYR A 50 16.20 8.79 9.06
N ASP A 51 15.18 9.64 8.96
CA ASP A 51 15.09 10.75 8.00
C ASP A 51 15.21 10.33 6.52
N GLN A 52 14.95 9.05 6.22
CA GLN A 52 14.94 8.51 4.87
C GLN A 52 13.61 7.81 4.57
N SER A 53 13.23 7.83 3.29
CA SER A 53 12.00 7.20 2.79
C SER A 53 12.31 5.85 2.16
N PHE A 54 11.66 4.80 2.66
CA PHE A 54 11.85 3.43 2.18
C PHE A 54 10.56 2.90 1.55
N PRO A 55 10.57 2.52 0.26
CA PRO A 55 9.39 1.91 -0.35
C PRO A 55 9.15 0.52 0.23
N CYS A 56 7.98 0.34 0.85
CA CYS A 56 7.66 -0.86 1.62
C CYS A 56 6.55 -1.68 0.99
N VAL A 57 5.54 -1.04 0.42
CA VAL A 57 4.40 -1.73 -0.22
C VAL A 57 4.20 -1.16 -1.61
N PHE A 58 4.07 -2.06 -2.58
CA PHE A 58 3.69 -1.74 -3.95
C PHE A 58 2.31 -2.34 -4.24
N GLY A 59 1.38 -1.50 -4.67
CA GLY A 59 -0.01 -1.85 -4.97
C GLY A 59 -0.33 -1.70 -6.45
N LEU A 60 -0.81 -2.76 -7.11
CA LEU A 60 -1.46 -2.64 -8.40
C LEU A 60 -2.95 -2.42 -8.16
N LEU A 61 -3.44 -1.22 -8.48
CA LEU A 61 -4.82 -0.82 -8.23
C LEU A 61 -5.62 -0.71 -9.53
N PRO A 62 -6.89 -1.14 -9.54
CA PRO A 62 -7.71 -1.19 -10.75
C PRO A 62 -8.26 0.16 -11.21
N ASN A 63 -8.24 1.19 -10.35
CA ASN A 63 -8.70 2.56 -10.61
C ASN A 63 -8.25 3.49 -9.46
N ARG A 64 -8.52 4.79 -9.61
CA ARG A 64 -8.20 5.87 -8.63
C ARG A 64 -9.38 6.29 -7.76
N LEU A 65 -10.29 5.37 -7.45
CA LEU A 65 -11.44 5.67 -6.61
C LEU A 65 -11.07 5.60 -5.12
N LYS A 66 -11.66 6.50 -4.32
CA LYS A 66 -11.53 6.50 -2.85
C LYS A 66 -11.83 5.12 -2.23
N THR A 67 -12.79 4.40 -2.77
CA THR A 67 -13.17 3.04 -2.34
C THR A 67 -12.04 2.03 -2.55
N THR A 68 -11.30 2.13 -3.65
CA THR A 68 -10.16 1.26 -3.95
C THR A 68 -9.03 1.49 -2.94
N TYR A 69 -8.70 2.74 -2.63
CA TYR A 69 -7.72 3.04 -1.59
C TYR A 69 -8.20 2.57 -0.22
N HIS A 70 -9.49 2.75 0.10
CA HIS A 70 -10.07 2.26 1.35
C HIS A 70 -9.90 0.74 1.51
N PHE A 71 -10.23 -0.04 0.49
CA PHE A 71 -10.04 -1.50 0.51
C PHE A 71 -8.55 -1.87 0.65
N MET A 72 -7.66 -1.18 -0.07
CA MET A 72 -6.22 -1.39 0.06
C MET A 72 -5.72 -1.18 1.50
N PHE A 73 -6.15 -0.11 2.18
CA PHE A 73 -5.78 0.13 3.59
C PHE A 73 -6.43 -0.86 4.56
N GLN A 74 -7.64 -1.34 4.27
CA GLN A 74 -8.26 -2.40 5.06
C GLN A 74 -7.45 -3.70 4.99
N GLU A 75 -6.96 -4.07 3.81
CA GLU A 75 -6.06 -5.23 3.67
C GLU A 75 -4.76 -5.04 4.45
N LEU A 76 -4.15 -3.85 4.41
CA LEU A 76 -2.96 -3.56 5.22
C LEU A 76 -3.21 -3.67 6.73
N LYS A 77 -4.37 -3.21 7.22
CA LYS A 77 -4.78 -3.38 8.62
C LYS A 77 -5.00 -4.85 8.98
N SER A 78 -5.59 -5.62 8.07
CA SER A 78 -5.77 -7.07 8.23
C SER A 78 -4.41 -7.78 8.36
N ILE A 79 -3.46 -7.45 7.49
CA ILE A 79 -2.09 -7.98 7.54
C ILE A 79 -1.41 -7.58 8.86
N ALA A 80 -1.55 -6.33 9.30
CA ALA A 80 -0.98 -5.88 10.57
C ALA A 80 -1.52 -6.71 11.76
N MET A 81 -2.83 -6.94 11.80
CA MET A 81 -3.49 -7.77 12.81
C MET A 81 -2.97 -9.21 12.78
N GLN A 82 -2.82 -9.81 11.59
CA GLN A 82 -2.26 -11.15 11.42
C GLN A 82 -0.80 -11.24 11.90
N MET A 83 -0.03 -10.16 11.72
CA MET A 83 1.35 -10.04 12.18
C MET A 83 1.48 -9.67 13.65
N GLN A 84 0.36 -9.44 14.37
CA GLN A 84 0.32 -8.94 15.74
C GLN A 84 1.06 -7.60 15.91
N LEU A 85 0.93 -6.73 14.91
CA LEU A 85 1.49 -5.39 14.90
C LEU A 85 0.37 -4.36 14.83
N ASN A 86 0.60 -3.21 15.45
CA ASN A 86 -0.31 -2.07 15.34
C ASN A 86 0.06 -1.25 14.10
N PHE A 87 -0.96 -0.84 13.34
CA PHE A 87 -0.77 0.09 12.22
C PHE A 87 -1.38 1.46 12.56
N THR A 88 -0.58 2.30 13.22
CA THR A 88 -1.00 3.62 13.70
C THR A 88 0.08 4.67 13.41
N PRO A 89 0.29 5.04 12.14
CA PRO A 89 1.20 6.12 11.81
C PRO A 89 0.69 7.44 12.43
N LYS A 90 1.60 8.23 12.98
CA LYS A 90 1.32 9.56 13.56
C LYS A 90 1.14 10.62 12.49
N SER A 91 1.82 10.46 11.35
CA SER A 91 1.75 11.36 10.21
C SER A 91 1.57 10.58 8.91
N ILE A 92 0.69 11.10 8.05
CA ILE A 92 0.39 10.56 6.73
C ILE A 92 0.52 11.74 5.78
N MET A 93 1.43 11.64 4.81
CA MET A 93 1.71 12.69 3.82
C MET A 93 1.54 12.18 2.40
#